data_AF-C6BVR9-F1
#
_entry.id   AF-C6BVR9-F1
#
_cell.length_a   1.000
_cell.length_b   1.000
_cell.length_c   1.000
_cell.angle_alpha   90.00
_cell.angle_beta   90.00
_cell.angle_gamma   90.00
#
_symmetry.space_group_name_H-M   'P 1'
#
loop_
_entity.id
_entity.type
_entity.pdbx_description
1 polymer ?
#
loop_
_entity_poly.entity_id
_entity_poly.type
_entity_poly.pdbx_seq_one_letter_code
_entity_poly.pdbx_strand_id
1 'polypeptide(L)' 'MAGVKKLTDRFLIALFRRGKADYLPPSYLETEGGKVLAPGETDKLQGLLAEMTGKGILEEKGGEYKLLSDPYA' A
#
# COMPACT_ATOMS: atom_id res chain seq x y z
N MET A 1 -15.90 10.36 -9.84
CA MET A 1 -16.21 8.93 -9.70
C MET A 1 -15.08 8.28 -8.91
N ALA A 2 -15.24 8.12 -7.60
CA ALA A 2 -14.30 7.34 -6.77
C ALA A 2 -14.80 5.89 -6.74
N GLY A 3 -13.89 4.92 -6.80
CA GLY A 3 -14.20 3.50 -6.54
C GLY A 3 -14.29 2.58 -7.77
N VAL A 4 -13.28 2.58 -8.65
CA VAL A 4 -13.18 1.59 -9.75
C VAL A 4 -11.93 0.71 -9.66
N LYS A 5 -10.94 1.08 -8.82
CA LYS A 5 -9.67 0.33 -8.74
C LYS A 5 -9.71 -0.69 -7.59
N LYS A 6 -9.35 -1.93 -7.93
CA LYS A 6 -9.08 -2.99 -6.96
C LYS A 6 -7.76 -2.74 -6.25
N LEU A 7 -7.71 -3.10 -4.98
CA LEU A 7 -6.46 -3.18 -4.24
C LEU A 7 -5.64 -4.32 -4.85
N THR A 8 -4.47 -3.98 -5.36
CA THR A 8 -3.53 -4.91 -5.96
C THR A 8 -2.13 -4.54 -5.47
N ASP A 9 -1.20 -5.50 -5.49
CA ASP A 9 0.18 -5.26 -5.08
C ASP A 9 0.77 -4.10 -5.89
N ARG A 10 0.50 -4.07 -7.20
CA ARG A 10 0.92 -3.00 -8.11
C ARG A 10 0.36 -1.62 -7.73
N PHE A 11 -0.86 -1.56 -7.21
CA PHE A 11 -1.45 -0.30 -6.74
C PHE A 11 -0.77 0.19 -5.45
N LEU A 12 -0.53 -0.72 -4.51
CA LEU A 12 0.17 -0.42 -3.26
C LEU A 12 1.60 0.06 -3.52
N ILE A 13 2.32 -0.60 -4.43
CA ILE A 13 3.65 -0.18 -4.87
C ILE A 13 3.60 1.19 -5.55
N ALA A 14 2.61 1.46 -6.40
CA ALA A 14 2.44 2.79 -7.01
C ALA A 14 2.16 3.88 -5.96
N LEU A 15 1.45 3.53 -4.87
CA LEU A 15 1.25 4.40 -3.71
C LEU A 15 2.58 4.73 -3.01
N PHE A 16 3.40 3.72 -2.74
CA PHE A 16 4.74 3.92 -2.18
C PHE A 16 5.65 4.75 -3.10
N ARG A 17 5.64 4.49 -4.41
CA ARG A 17 6.41 5.25 -5.40
C ARG A 17 5.94 6.70 -5.55
N ARG A 18 4.66 6.96 -5.30
CA ARG A 18 4.09 8.32 -5.30
C ARG A 18 4.34 9.05 -3.98
N GLY A 19 4.41 8.30 -2.88
CA GLY A 19 4.85 8.81 -1.59
C GLY A 19 6.24 9.42 -1.72
N LYS A 20 6.39 10.66 -1.28
CA LYS A 20 7.70 11.33 -1.23
C LYS A 20 8.54 10.89 -0.03
N ALA A 21 8.01 10.03 0.82
CA ALA A 21 8.65 9.55 2.03
C ALA A 21 9.12 8.11 1.83
N ASP A 22 10.30 7.80 2.35
CA ASP A 22 10.85 6.45 2.37
C ASP A 22 9.98 5.48 3.16
N TYR A 23 9.40 5.94 4.27
CA TYR A 23 8.47 5.18 5.10
C TYR A 23 7.12 5.89 5.10
N LEU A 24 6.06 5.12 4.86
CA LEU A 24 4.69 5.60 4.86
C LEU A 24 3.92 4.91 5.99
N PRO A 25 3.24 5.67 6.85
CA PRO A 25 2.38 5.08 7.87
C PRO A 25 1.15 4.42 7.19
N PRO A 26 0.62 3.33 7.76
CA PRO A 26 -0.56 2.65 7.23
C PRO A 26 -1.76 3.58 7.12
N SER A 27 -1.92 4.52 8.05
CA SER A 27 -2.96 5.55 8.02
C SER A 27 -2.91 6.45 6.77
N TYR A 28 -1.70 6.73 6.24
CA TYR A 28 -1.55 7.44 4.97
C TYR A 28 -1.98 6.56 3.79
N LEU A 29 -1.59 5.28 3.80
CA LEU A 29 -1.94 4.32 2.76
C LEU A 29 -3.45 4.04 2.73
N GLU A 30 -4.10 3.99 3.89
CA GLU A 30 -5.56 3.88 4.02
C GLU A 30 -6.25 5.15 3.52
N THR A 31 -5.73 6.33 3.85
CA THR A 31 -6.32 7.61 3.41
C THR A 31 -6.20 7.82 1.91
N GLU A 32 -5.00 7.62 1.34
CA GLU A 32 -4.78 7.76 -0.10
C GLU A 32 -5.41 6.59 -0.85
N GLY A 33 -5.30 5.37 -0.34
CA GLY A 33 -5.97 4.18 -0.88
C GLY A 33 -7.48 4.36 -0.92
N GLY A 34 -8.11 4.79 0.17
CA GLY A 34 -9.55 5.01 0.26
C GLY A 34 -10.11 6.05 -0.71
N LYS A 35 -9.29 6.99 -1.22
CA LYS A 35 -9.70 7.95 -2.26
C LYS A 35 -9.87 7.32 -3.65
N VAL A 36 -9.15 6.23 -3.92
CA VAL A 36 -9.02 5.63 -5.27
C VAL A 36 -9.58 4.21 -5.34
N LEU A 37 -9.50 3.48 -4.24
CA LEU A 37 -9.99 2.13 -4.09
C LEU A 37 -11.51 2.10 -3.98
N ALA A 38 -12.09 0.96 -4.35
CA ALA A 38 -13.51 0.72 -4.09
C ALA A 38 -13.76 0.55 -2.58
N PRO A 39 -14.95 0.94 -2.09
CA PRO A 39 -15.35 0.67 -0.71
C PRO A 39 -15.26 -0.84 -0.41
N GLY A 40 -14.62 -1.20 0.71
CA GLY A 40 -14.36 -2.59 1.12
C GLY A 40 -13.01 -3.17 0.67
N GLU A 41 -12.26 -2.46 -0.18
CA GLU A 41 -10.89 -2.85 -0.54
C GLU A 41 -9.86 -2.33 0.48
N THR A 42 -10.19 -1.26 1.21
CA THR A 42 -9.34 -0.72 2.28
C THR A 42 -9.18 -1.70 3.44
N ASP A 43 -10.20 -2.51 3.76
CA ASP A 43 -10.12 -3.59 4.75
C ASP A 43 -9.06 -4.64 4.40
N LYS A 44 -8.82 -4.85 3.09
CA LYS A 44 -7.80 -5.77 2.59
C LYS A 44 -6.41 -5.14 2.56
N LEU A 45 -6.29 -3.82 2.73
CA LEU A 45 -5.03 -3.08 2.62
C LEU A 45 -4.06 -3.49 3.72
N GLN A 46 -4.53 -3.63 4.97
CA GLN A 46 -3.71 -4.19 6.05
C GLN A 46 -3.25 -5.63 5.78
N GLY A 47 -4.16 -6.49 5.28
CA GLY A 47 -3.83 -7.86 4.92
C GLY A 47 -2.76 -7.93 3.82
N LEU A 48 -2.91 -7.12 2.77
CA LEU A 48 -1.95 -7.06 1.67
C LEU A 48 -0.60 -6.49 2.12
N LEU A 49 -0.60 -5.47 2.98
CA LEU A 49 0.62 -4.92 3.57
C LEU A 49 1.40 -5.97 4.36
N ALA A 50 0.72 -6.73 5.22
CA ALA A 50 1.32 -7.81 5.97
C ALA A 50 1.86 -8.92 5.04
N GLU A 51 1.10 -9.27 4.00
CA GLU A 51 1.50 -10.29 3.03
C GLU A 51 2.73 -9.86 2.22
N MET A 52 2.76 -8.61 1.75
CA MET A 52 3.90 -8.03 1.03
C MET A 52 5.14 -7.87 1.93
N THR A 53 4.92 -7.56 3.21
CA THR A 53 6.00 -7.52 4.21
C THR A 53 6.58 -8.91 4.43
N GLY A 54 5.74 -9.93 4.57
CA GLY A 54 6.17 -11.33 4.68
C GLY A 54 6.90 -11.86 3.44
N LYS A 55 6.60 -11.32 2.26
CA LYS A 55 7.30 -11.62 1.00
C LYS A 55 8.63 -10.85 0.85
N GLY A 56 8.97 -9.95 1.76
CA GLY A 56 10.16 -9.09 1.67
C GLY A 56 10.05 -7.98 0.60
N ILE A 57 8.84 -7.66 0.16
CA ILE A 57 8.55 -6.57 -0.78
C ILE A 57 8.48 -5.24 -0.02
N LEU A 58 7.87 -5.26 1.17
CA LEU A 58 7.79 -4.13 2.09
C LEU A 58 8.61 -4.40 3.35
N GLU A 59 9.13 -3.33 3.94
CA GLU A 59 9.73 -3.33 5.27
C GLU A 59 8.80 -2.60 6.23
N GLU A 60 8.39 -3.26 7.31
CA GLU A 60 7.74 -2.61 8.43
C GLU A 60 8.80 -2.17 9.45
N LYS A 61 8.84 -0.89 9.78
CA LYS A 61 9.75 -0.33 10.79
C LYS A 61 9.00 0.68 11.66
N GLY A 62 8.81 0.34 12.93
CA GLY A 62 8.20 1.24 13.91
C GLY A 62 6.74 1.61 13.61
N GLY A 63 6.00 0.74 12.91
CA GLY A 63 4.62 1.01 12.48
C GLY A 63 4.50 1.79 11.17
N GLU A 64 5.59 1.99 10.45
CA GLU A 64 5.60 2.53 9.09
C GLU A 64 6.10 1.49 8.09
N TYR A 65 5.63 1.57 6.85
CA TYR A 65 5.99 0.64 5.78
C TYR A 65 6.87 1.33 4.74
N LYS A 66 7.88 0.63 4.24
CA LYS A 66 8.73 1.08 3.13
C LYS A 66 8.73 0.06 2.02
N LEU A 67 8.67 0.53 0.78
CA LEU A 67 8.89 -0.33 -0.38
C LEU A 67 10.38 -0.66 -0.50
N LEU A 68 10.74 -1.93 -0.31
CA LEU A 68 12.11 -2.43 -0.49
C LEU A 68 12.35 -2.89 -1.92
N SER A 69 11.40 -3.64 -2.48
CA SER A 69 11.54 -4.26 -3.78
C SER A 69 10.26 -4.06 -4.58
N ASP A 70 10.38 -3.63 -5.83
CA ASP A 70 9.26 -3.51 -6.76
C ASP A 70 9.29 -4.68 -7.74
N PRO A 71 8.54 -5.77 -7.52
CA PRO A 71 8.49 -6.91 -8.45
C PRO A 71 7.84 -6.56 -9.80
N TYR A 72 7.35 -5.34 -9.99
CA TYR A 72 6.74 -4.87 -11.25
C TYR A 72 7.56 -3.77 -11.94
N ALA A 73 8.77 -3.47 -11.47
CA ALA A 73 9.70 -2.51 -12.08
C ALA A 73 10.39 -3.08 -13.34
#